data_AF-A0A2E8YIH3-F1
#
_entry.id   AF-A0A2E8YIH3-F1
#
_cell.length_a   1.000
_cell.length_b   1.000
_cell.length_c   1.000
_cell.angle_alpha   90.00
_cell.angle_beta   90.00
_cell.angle_gamma   90.00
#
_symmetry.space_group_name_H-M   'P 1'
#
loop_
_entity.id
_entity.type
_entity.pdbx_description
1 polymer ?
#
loop_
_entity_poly.entity_id
_entity_poly.type
_entity_poly.pdbx_seq_one_letter_code
_entity_poly.pdbx_strand_id
1 'polypeptide(L)' 'MIFLYRVTQFPADEAPGASFFYKDDDGDIFHTYSCYGRGLDILNGAYNYLDLVPKGRDEGDLPYTMAWLRRHDQYED' A
#
# COMPACT_ATOMS: atom_id res chain seq x y z
N MET A 1 -18.95 14.79 5.14
CA MET A 1 -17.79 14.10 4.55
C MET A 1 -16.55 14.62 5.26
N ILE A 2 -15.93 13.82 6.14
CA ILE A 2 -14.78 14.26 6.95
C ILE A 2 -13.52 13.92 6.15
N PHE A 3 -12.82 14.92 5.65
CA PHE A 3 -11.49 14.75 5.08
C PHE A 3 -10.46 14.88 6.22
N LEU A 4 -9.92 13.76 6.68
CA LEU A 4 -8.92 13.73 7.74
C LEU A 4 -7.53 13.96 7.14
N TYR A 5 -7.11 15.22 6.94
CA TYR A 5 -5.77 15.57 6.42
C TYR A 5 -4.67 15.55 7.50
N ARG A 6 -4.79 14.67 8.51
CA ARG A 6 -3.80 14.61 9.58
C ARG A 6 -2.52 13.97 9.06
N VAL A 7 -1.39 14.65 9.26
CA VAL A 7 -0.06 14.03 9.10
C VAL A 7 0.08 12.97 10.19
N THR A 8 0.20 11.72 9.77
CA THR A 8 0.40 10.56 10.65
C THR A 8 1.73 9.89 10.31
N GLN A 9 2.46 9.43 11.32
CA GLN A 9 3.64 8.60 11.11
C GLN A 9 3.24 7.13 10.99
N PHE A 10 3.84 6.42 10.05
CA PHE A 10 3.72 4.98 9.95
C PHE A 10 4.79 4.34 10.85
N PRO A 11 4.48 3.24 11.58
CA PRO A 11 5.42 2.63 12.53
C PRO A 11 6.51 1.78 11.84
N ALA A 12 6.95 2.16 10.65
CA ALA A 12 8.05 1.53 9.93
C ALA A 12 8.77 2.58 9.07
N ASP A 13 10.08 2.40 8.87
CA ASP A 13 10.89 3.28 8.03
C ASP A 13 10.42 3.28 6.57
N GLU A 14 9.82 2.17 6.13
CA GLU A 14 9.31 1.99 4.78
C GLU A 14 7.87 1.47 4.82
N ALA A 15 6.94 2.36 4.50
CA ALA A 15 5.52 2.09 4.51
C ALA A 15 4.98 1.93 3.07
N PRO A 16 4.05 0.99 2.83
CA PRO A 16 3.36 0.95 1.55
C PRO A 16 2.44 2.18 1.43
N GLY A 17 2.46 2.81 0.26
CA GLY A 17 1.66 4.00 -0.04
C GLY A 17 1.42 4.12 -1.54
N ALA A 18 0.29 4.72 -1.90
CA ALA A 18 -0.03 5.06 -3.28
C ALA A 18 -0.41 6.54 -3.34
N SER A 19 0.27 7.27 -4.21
CA SER A 19 0.07 8.70 -4.43
C SER A 19 -0.24 8.95 -5.90
N PHE A 20 -1.24 9.78 -6.14
CA PHE A 20 -1.71 10.11 -7.48
C PHE A 20 -1.43 11.58 -7.74
N PHE A 21 -0.88 11.84 -8.92
CA PHE A 21 -0.49 13.16 -9.34
C PHE A 21 -1.21 13.50 -10.64
N TYR A 22 -1.67 14.73 -10.73
CA TYR A 22 -2.21 15.30 -11.96
C TYR A 22 -1.23 16.35 -12.46
N LYS A 23 -0.95 16.33 -13.76
CA LYS A 23 -0.17 17.36 -14.43
C LYS A 23 -1.08 18.13 -15.36
N ASP A 24 -1.12 19.45 -15.25
CA ASP A 24 -1.91 20.29 -16.14
C ASP A 24 -1.18 20.68 -17.44
N ASP A 25 -1.85 21.47 -18.26
CA ASP A 25 -1.34 21.93 -19.56
C ASP A 25 -0.17 22.92 -19.43
N ASP A 26 -0.12 23.68 -18.32
CA ASP A 26 0.96 24.62 -18.01
C ASP A 26 2.20 23.92 -17.40
N GLY A 27 2.04 22.65 -17.03
CA GLY A 27 3.10 21.76 -16.56
C GLY A 27 3.19 21.64 -15.05
N ASP A 28 2.26 22.26 -14.30
CA ASP A 28 2.20 22.18 -12.85
C ASP A 28 1.73 20.79 -12.40
N ILE A 29 2.30 20.32 -11.28
CA ILE A 29 2.01 18.99 -10.72
C ILE A 29 1.25 19.14 -9.40
N PHE A 30 0.09 18.50 -9.34
CA PHE A 30 -0.80 18.50 -8.20
C PHE A 30 -0.84 17.12 -7.57
N HIS A 31 -0.71 17.06 -6.25
CA HIS A 31 -0.96 15.85 -5.48
C HIS A 31 -2.45 15.75 -5.17
N THR A 32 -3.16 14.86 -5.86
CA THR A 32 -4.64 14.82 -5.83
C THR A 32 -5.19 13.81 -4.83
N TYR A 33 -4.45 12.75 -4.57
CA TYR A 33 -4.85 11.70 -3.63
C TYR A 33 -3.64 10.92 -3.12
N SER A 34 -3.70 10.53 -1.85
CA SER A 34 -2.82 9.52 -1.28
C SER A 34 -3.56 8.60 -0.35
N CYS A 35 -3.13 7.34 -0.33
CA CYS A 35 -3.56 6.38 0.67
C CYS A 35 -2.41 5.49 1.13
N TYR A 36 -2.54 5.00 2.36
CA TYR A 36 -1.56 4.18 3.07
C TYR A 36 -2.29 3.07 3.84
N GLY A 37 -1.56 2.03 4.22
CA GLY A 37 -2.12 0.90 4.98
C GLY A 37 -3.33 0.28 4.28
N ARG A 38 -4.45 0.12 5.01
CA ARG A 38 -5.70 -0.49 4.51
C ARG A 38 -6.33 0.23 3.31
N GLY A 39 -6.01 1.51 3.08
CA GLY A 39 -6.47 2.23 1.90
C GLY A 39 -5.94 1.64 0.59
N LEU A 40 -4.86 0.83 0.67
CA LEU A 40 -4.25 0.15 -0.46
C LEU A 40 -4.89 -1.19 -0.81
N ASP A 41 -5.74 -1.74 0.06
CA ASP A 41 -6.34 -3.07 -0.14
C ASP A 41 -7.07 -3.15 -1.50
N ILE A 42 -7.78 -2.09 -1.88
CA ILE A 42 -8.48 -2.02 -3.19
C ILE A 42 -7.52 -1.94 -4.38
N LEU A 43 -6.34 -1.35 -4.19
CA LEU A 43 -5.32 -1.21 -5.24
C LEU A 43 -4.47 -2.49 -5.37
N ASN A 44 -4.45 -3.33 -4.33
CA ASN A 44 -3.75 -4.61 -4.34
C ASN A 44 -4.69 -5.75 -4.75
N GLY A 45 -4.85 -5.94 -6.06
CA GLY A 45 -5.71 -6.99 -6.61
C GLY A 45 -5.34 -8.41 -6.14
N ALA A 46 -4.07 -8.70 -5.94
CA ALA A 46 -3.62 -10.02 -5.50
C ALA A 46 -4.16 -10.37 -4.10
N TYR A 47 -4.15 -9.41 -3.18
CA TYR A 47 -4.64 -9.62 -1.81
C TYR A 47 -6.14 -9.87 -1.77
N ASN A 48 -6.88 -9.19 -2.65
CA ASN A 48 -8.32 -9.41 -2.78
C ASN A 48 -8.63 -10.86 -3.17
N TYR A 49 -7.82 -11.51 -4.02
CA TYR A 49 -8.01 -12.92 -4.35
C TYR A 49 -7.63 -13.86 -3.21
N LEU A 50 -6.58 -13.55 -2.46
CA LEU A 50 -6.17 -14.36 -1.30
C LEU A 50 -7.23 -14.33 -0.19
N ASP A 51 -7.94 -13.22 -0.01
CA ASP A 51 -9.01 -13.13 0.98
C ASP A 51 -10.23 -14.01 0.65
N LEU A 52 -10.36 -14.49 -0.60
CA LEU A 52 -11.44 -15.38 -1.03
C LEU A 52 -11.16 -16.86 -0.78
N VAL A 53 -9.89 -17.26 -0.61
CA VAL A 53 -9.54 -18.68 -0.39
C VAL A 53 -9.68 -19.06 1.09
N PRO A 54 -9.96 -20.33 1.43
CA PRO A 54 -10.21 -20.74 2.83
C PRO A 54 -9.08 -20.44 3.81
N LYS A 55 -7.83 -20.36 3.33
CA LYS A 55 -6.66 -20.01 4.14
C LYS A 55 -6.43 -18.50 4.28
N GLY A 56 -7.23 -17.68 3.59
CA GLY A 56 -6.96 -16.26 3.45
C GLY A 56 -5.55 -16.02 2.91
N ARG A 57 -4.84 -15.10 3.56
CA ARG A 57 -3.43 -14.77 3.25
C ARG A 57 -2.42 -15.73 3.90
N ASP A 58 -2.86 -16.66 4.74
CA ASP A 58 -2.02 -17.65 5.45
C ASP A 58 -0.83 -17.02 6.23
N GLU A 59 -1.05 -15.85 6.86
CA GLU A 59 0.00 -15.06 7.54
C GLU A 59 0.10 -15.28 9.06
N GLY A 60 -0.69 -16.19 9.64
CA GLY A 60 -0.83 -16.33 11.10
C GLY A 60 0.45 -16.75 11.84
N ASP A 61 1.34 -17.47 11.15
CA ASP A 61 2.60 -17.98 11.71
C ASP A 61 3.81 -17.06 11.40
N LEU A 62 3.57 -15.91 10.78
CA LEU A 62 4.62 -14.96 10.43
C LEU A 62 4.94 -14.00 11.57
N PRO A 63 6.19 -13.51 11.67
CA PRO A 63 6.57 -12.53 12.70
C PRO A 63 5.80 -11.20 12.56
N TYR A 64 5.33 -10.88 11.36
CA TYR A 64 4.43 -9.76 11.06
C TYR A 64 3.75 -9.99 9.69
N THR A 65 2.65 -9.28 9.44
CA THR A 65 1.92 -9.34 8.15
C THR A 65 2.85 -8.96 6.99
N MET A 66 2.79 -9.69 5.87
CA MET A 66 3.66 -9.51 4.70
C MET A 66 5.15 -9.77 4.93
N ALA A 67 5.56 -10.49 5.97
CA ALA A 67 6.98 -10.84 6.20
C ALA A 67 7.63 -11.68 5.06
N TRP A 68 6.81 -12.23 4.16
CA TRP A 68 7.26 -12.95 2.96
C TRP A 68 7.54 -12.04 1.76
N LEU A 69 7.10 -10.77 1.79
CA LEU A 69 7.30 -9.82 0.70
C LEU A 69 8.78 -9.46 0.61
N ARG A 70 9.39 -9.73 -0.55
CA ARG A 70 10.74 -9.27 -0.86
C ARG A 70 10.65 -8.23 -1.96
N ARG A 71 11.47 -7.19 -1.82
CA ARG A 71 11.63 -6.20 -2.88
C ARG A 71 12.37 -6.83 -4.05
N HIS A 72 12.17 -6.27 -5.24
CA HIS A 72 12.82 -6.75 -6.44
C HIS A 72 14.36 -6.83 -6.31
N ASP A 73 14.97 -5.88 -5.59
CA ASP A 73 16.41 -5.82 -5.32
C ASP A 73 16.91 -6.77 -4.21
N GLN A 74 16.00 -7.50 -3.54
CA GLN A 74 16.32 -8.48 -2.50
C GLN A 74 16.32 -9.93 -3.02
N TYR A 75 16.02 -10.14 -4.29
CA TYR A 75 16.15 -11.45 -4.92
C TYR A 75 17.57 -11.63 -5.44
N GLU A 76 18.14 -12.81 -5.19
CA GLU A 76 19.35 -13.27 -5.88
C GLU A 76 18.96 -13.65 -7.32
N ASP A 77 19.81 -13.33 -8.30
CA ASP A 77 19.60 -13.66 -9.73
C ASP A 77 19.52 -15.18 -9.97
#